data_AF-A0A833IZN9-F1
#
_entry.id   AF-A0A833IZN9-F1
#
_cell.length_a   1.000
_cell.length_b   1.000
_cell.length_c   1.000
_cell.angle_alpha   90.00
_cell.angle_beta   90.00
_cell.angle_gamma   90.00
#
_symmetry.space_group_name_H-M   'P 1'
#
loop_
_entity.id
_entity.type
_entity.pdbx_description
1 polymer ?
#
loop_
_entity_poly.entity_id
_entity_poly.type
_entity_poly.pdbx_seq_one_letter_code
_entity_poly.pdbx_strand_id
1 'polypeptide(L)'
;MRVFILGLSVLLGLTACDGPDRSARPESRTVLEFLEDPQELEETWGRCRNDPGGIGQKAECRNAGHAVERMMMVGREHAIKVLRAQKGDRHGDPGLR
;
A
#
# COMPACT_ATOMS: atom_id res chain seq x y z
N MET A 1 -35.38 -54.53 0.03
CA MET A 1 -35.82 -53.18 -0.37
C MET A 1 -35.07 -52.15 0.48
N ARG A 2 -34.71 -51.01 -0.10
CA ARG A 2 -33.49 -50.23 0.16
C ARG A 2 -33.59 -49.29 1.38
N VAL A 3 -32.52 -49.24 2.18
CA VAL A 3 -32.28 -48.32 3.30
C VAL A 3 -31.92 -46.94 2.73
N PHE A 4 -32.64 -45.89 3.09
CA PHE A 4 -32.31 -44.51 2.73
C PHE A 4 -31.36 -43.92 3.78
N ILE A 5 -30.08 -43.81 3.43
CA ILE A 5 -29.08 -43.08 4.23
C ILE A 5 -29.26 -41.58 3.94
N LEU A 6 -29.68 -40.83 4.96
CA LEU A 6 -29.68 -39.37 4.95
C LEU A 6 -28.22 -38.88 5.00
N GLY A 7 -27.68 -38.54 3.83
CA GLY A 7 -26.34 -37.97 3.68
C GLY A 7 -26.28 -36.58 4.29
N LEU A 8 -25.55 -36.45 5.40
CA LEU A 8 -25.22 -35.18 6.03
C LEU A 8 -24.10 -34.51 5.22
N SER A 9 -24.44 -33.67 4.25
CA SER A 9 -23.47 -32.92 3.45
C SER A 9 -23.00 -31.67 4.23
N VAL A 10 -21.94 -31.82 5.02
CA VAL A 10 -21.17 -30.68 5.52
C VAL A 10 -20.32 -30.15 4.38
N LEU A 11 -20.81 -29.12 3.68
CA LEU A 11 -20.01 -28.37 2.72
C LEU A 11 -19.11 -27.40 3.49
N LEU A 12 -17.96 -27.93 3.91
CA LEU A 12 -16.80 -27.15 4.34
C LEU A 12 -16.19 -26.47 3.09
N GLY A 13 -16.77 -25.35 2.68
CA GLY A 13 -16.21 -24.50 1.64
C GLY A 13 -15.03 -23.70 2.19
N LEU A 14 -13.85 -24.32 2.30
CA LEU A 14 -12.59 -23.58 2.36
C LEU A 14 -12.43 -22.87 1.01
N THR A 15 -12.77 -21.59 0.97
CA THR A 15 -12.41 -20.72 -0.16
C THR A 15 -10.89 -20.58 -0.15
N ALA A 16 -10.23 -21.41 -0.95
CA ALA A 16 -8.85 -21.21 -1.35
C ALA A 16 -8.77 -19.88 -2.11
N CYS A 17 -8.21 -18.86 -1.47
CA CYS A 17 -7.77 -17.64 -2.15
C CYS A 17 -6.51 -17.97 -2.96
N ASP A 18 -6.69 -18.60 -4.12
CA ASP A 18 -5.62 -18.82 -5.09
C ASP A 18 -5.47 -17.54 -5.94
N GLY A 19 -4.49 -16.72 -5.57
CA GLY A 19 -4.18 -15.50 -6.28
C GLY A 19 -3.29 -15.74 -7.50
N PRO A 20 -3.24 -14.82 -8.47
CA PRO A 20 -2.00 -14.50 -9.12
C PRO A 20 -1.29 -13.47 -8.23
N ASP A 21 -0.19 -13.90 -7.62
CA ASP A 21 0.87 -13.05 -7.09
C ASP A 21 1.36 -12.14 -8.24
N ARG A 22 0.71 -10.97 -8.36
CA ARG A 22 1.30 -9.83 -9.02
C ARG A 22 2.08 -9.10 -7.94
N SER A 23 3.34 -9.50 -7.77
CA SER A 23 4.41 -8.55 -7.47
C SER A 23 4.49 -7.51 -8.60
N ALA A 24 3.42 -6.74 -8.76
CA ALA A 24 3.38 -5.56 -9.60
C ALA A 24 4.17 -4.52 -8.80
N ARG A 25 5.37 -4.21 -9.28
CA ARG A 25 6.08 -3.01 -8.85
C ARG A 25 5.05 -1.88 -8.78
N PRO A 26 4.90 -1.18 -7.65
CA PRO A 26 3.89 -0.15 -7.54
C PRO A 26 4.10 0.84 -8.68
N GLU A 27 3.06 1.02 -9.51
CA GLU A 27 3.12 1.91 -10.68
C GLU A 27 3.35 3.36 -10.27
N SER A 28 3.13 3.68 -9.00
CA SER A 28 3.35 5.00 -8.41
C SER A 28 4.51 4.99 -7.41
N ARG A 29 5.31 6.06 -7.42
CA ARG A 29 6.28 6.35 -6.36
C ARG A 29 5.58 6.40 -4.99
N THR A 30 6.25 5.88 -3.99
CA THR A 30 5.85 5.88 -2.58
C THR A 30 6.10 7.24 -1.92
N VAL A 31 5.50 7.45 -0.75
CA VAL A 31 5.73 8.65 0.07
C VAL A 31 7.22 8.84 0.41
N LEU A 32 7.95 7.76 0.70
CA LEU A 32 9.38 7.82 1.00
C LEU A 32 10.18 8.26 -0.23
N GLU A 33 9.89 7.70 -1.40
CA GLU A 33 10.59 8.07 -2.64
C GLU A 33 10.37 9.53 -3.02
N PHE A 34 9.19 10.09 -2.77
CA PHE A 34 8.95 11.53 -2.94
C PHE A 34 9.68 12.39 -1.90
N LEU A 35 9.81 11.94 -0.66
CA LEU A 35 10.58 12.68 0.36
C LEU A 35 12.09 12.65 0.07
N GLU A 36 12.58 11.59 -0.56
CA GLU A 36 13.98 11.44 -0.98
C GLU A 36 14.31 12.24 -2.24
N ASP A 37 13.30 12.53 -3.08
CA ASP A 37 13.42 13.31 -4.33
C ASP A 37 12.50 14.56 -4.30
N PRO A 38 12.96 15.67 -3.70
CA PRO A 38 12.15 16.86 -3.52
C PRO A 38 11.76 17.54 -4.85
N GLN A 39 12.55 17.37 -5.90
CA GLN A 39 12.24 17.94 -7.22
C GLN A 39 11.03 17.22 -7.82
N GLU A 40 11.03 15.89 -7.84
CA GLU A 40 9.89 15.12 -8.34
C GLU A 40 8.63 15.38 -7.50
N LEU A 41 8.77 15.55 -6.18
CA LEU A 41 7.64 15.92 -5.31
C LEU A 41 7.03 17.26 -5.73
N GLU A 42 7.85 18.28 -5.97
CA GLU A 42 7.37 19.60 -6.40
C GLU A 42 6.65 19.51 -7.75
N GLU A 43 7.25 18.84 -8.73
CA GLU A 43 6.69 18.69 -10.07
C GLU A 43 5.37 17.91 -10.05
N THR A 44 5.34 16.77 -9.36
CA THR A 44 4.15 15.91 -9.25
C THR A 44 3.05 16.60 -8.46
N TRP A 45 3.37 17.20 -7.31
CA TRP A 45 2.38 17.92 -6.53
C TRP A 45 1.84 19.15 -7.27
N GLY A 46 2.69 19.85 -8.03
CA GLY A 46 2.28 20.94 -8.91
C GLY A 46 1.25 20.51 -9.95
N ARG A 47 1.41 19.32 -10.56
CA ARG A 47 0.41 18.73 -11.47
C ARG A 47 -0.87 18.34 -10.73
N CYS A 48 -0.74 17.67 -9.58
CA CYS A 48 -1.86 17.09 -8.84
C CYS A 48 -2.73 18.11 -8.10
N ARG A 49 -2.15 19.18 -7.56
CA ARG A 49 -2.90 20.16 -6.73
C ARG A 49 -3.95 20.95 -7.51
N ASN A 50 -3.82 21.01 -8.84
CA ASN A 50 -4.76 21.68 -9.72
C ASN A 50 -5.89 20.76 -10.22
N ASP A 51 -5.85 19.47 -9.86
CA ASP A 51 -6.85 18.44 -10.22
C ASP A 51 -7.41 17.79 -8.93
N PRO A 52 -8.54 18.28 -8.38
CA PRO A 52 -9.14 17.74 -7.17
C PRO A 52 -9.50 16.25 -7.29
N GLY A 53 -9.87 15.80 -8.50
CA GLY A 53 -10.16 14.41 -8.79
C GLY A 53 -8.89 13.55 -8.76
N GLY A 54 -7.77 14.11 -9.21
CA GLY A 54 -6.45 13.49 -9.22
C GLY A 54 -5.96 13.08 -7.84
N ILE A 55 -6.11 13.93 -6.83
CA ILE A 55 -5.68 13.63 -5.44
C ILE A 55 -6.43 12.42 -4.89
N GLY A 56 -7.74 12.28 -5.11
CA GLY A 56 -8.49 11.12 -4.62
C GLY A 56 -8.23 9.84 -5.42
N GLN A 57 -8.08 9.96 -6.74
CA GLN A 57 -8.14 8.81 -7.65
C GLN A 57 -6.78 8.24 -8.00
N LYS A 58 -5.76 9.08 -8.19
CA LYS A 58 -4.42 8.66 -8.65
C LYS A 58 -3.51 8.37 -7.46
N ALA A 59 -2.95 7.16 -7.41
CA ALA A 59 -2.04 6.75 -6.33
C ALA A 59 -0.81 7.68 -6.21
N GLU A 60 -0.28 8.13 -7.35
CA GLU A 60 0.81 9.08 -7.42
C GLU A 60 0.46 10.42 -6.74
N CYS A 61 -0.71 10.98 -7.02
CA CYS A 61 -1.16 12.23 -6.40
C CYS A 61 -1.45 12.09 -4.91
N ARG A 62 -1.98 10.93 -4.47
CA ARG A 62 -2.12 10.62 -3.03
C ARG A 62 -0.77 10.59 -2.33
N ASN A 63 0.19 9.87 -2.91
CA ASN A 63 1.50 9.70 -2.31
C ASN A 63 2.28 11.03 -2.26
N ALA A 64 2.20 11.84 -3.32
CA ALA A 64 2.75 13.19 -3.32
C ALA A 64 2.07 14.09 -2.26
N GLY A 65 0.74 14.06 -2.17
CA GLY A 65 0.00 14.81 -1.15
C GLY A 65 0.41 14.44 0.28
N HIS A 66 0.52 13.15 0.58
CA HIS A 66 0.98 12.66 1.88
C HIS A 66 2.45 13.00 2.17
N ALA A 67 3.31 13.07 1.15
CA ALA A 67 4.68 13.53 1.31
C ALA A 67 4.73 15.01 1.69
N VAL A 68 3.92 15.86 1.03
CA VAL A 68 3.78 17.29 1.38
C VAL A 68 3.24 17.44 2.80
N GLU A 69 2.19 16.71 3.15
CA GLU A 69 1.58 16.72 4.48
C GLU A 69 2.62 16.40 5.57
N ARG A 70 3.37 15.31 5.42
CA ARG A 70 4.42 14.92 6.37
C ARG A 70 5.55 15.94 6.45
N MET A 71 5.97 16.49 5.31
CA MET A 71 6.99 17.53 5.27
C MET A 71 6.54 18.78 6.05
N MET A 72 5.26 19.16 5.94
CA MET A 72 4.69 20.29 6.69
C MET A 72 4.50 20.00 8.18
N MET A 73 4.12 18.77 8.54
CA MET A 73 3.82 18.41 9.94
C MET A 73 5.06 18.11 10.77
N VAL A 74 6.03 17.36 10.23
CA VAL A 74 7.18 16.85 11.00
C VAL A 74 8.54 17.17 10.38
N GLY A 75 8.57 17.78 9.19
CA GLY A 75 9.79 18.03 8.44
C GLY A 75 10.28 16.81 7.65
N ARG A 76 10.95 17.10 6.52
CA ARG A 76 11.41 16.08 5.55
C ARG A 76 12.33 15.03 6.17
N GLU A 77 13.37 15.48 6.89
CA GLU A 77 14.39 14.57 7.44
C GLU A 77 13.82 13.60 8.47
N HIS A 78 12.95 14.09 9.36
CA HIS A 78 12.29 13.25 10.35
C HIS A 78 11.34 12.25 9.68
N ALA A 79 10.56 12.70 8.68
CA ALA A 79 9.67 11.83 7.93
C ALA A 79 10.42 10.68 7.23
N ILE A 80 11.57 10.98 6.60
CA ILE A 80 12.44 9.96 5.97
C ILE A 80 12.94 8.97 7.02
N LYS A 81 13.45 9.44 8.15
CA LYS A 81 13.97 8.58 9.23
C LYS A 81 12.91 7.58 9.70
N VAL A 82 11.71 8.05 10.00
CA VAL A 82 10.58 7.21 10.47
C VAL A 82 10.17 6.19 9.40
N LEU A 83 10.04 6.62 8.14
CA LEU A 83 9.62 5.74 7.05
C LEU A 83 10.65 4.66 6.71
N ARG A 84 11.95 4.97 6.80
CA ARG A 84 13.02 3.99 6.61
C ARG A 84 13.02 2.94 7.72
N ALA A 85 12.81 3.34 8.97
CA ALA A 85 12.67 2.39 10.09
C ALA A 85 11.48 1.43 9.85
N GLN A 86 10.31 1.97 9.51
CA GLN A 86 9.11 1.17 9.19
C GLN A 86 9.29 0.26 7.96
N LYS A 87 10.15 0.63 7.01
CA LYS A 87 10.47 -0.21 5.85
C LYS A 87 11.38 -1.37 6.25
N GLY A 88 12.32 -1.15 7.17
CA GLY A 88 13.19 -2.19 7.74
C GLY A 88 12.40 -3.23 8.55
N ASP A 89 11.46 -2.77 9.37
CA ASP A 89 10.64 -3.65 10.22
C ASP A 89 9.71 -4.55 9.39
N ARG A 90 9.22 -4.08 8.24
CA ARG A 90 8.35 -4.87 7.34
C ARG A 90 9.07 -5.98 6.57
N HIS A 91 10.40 -6.03 6.61
CA HIS A 91 11.20 -7.06 5.92
C HIS A 91 11.92 -8.02 6.87
N GLY A 92 11.70 -7.87 8.18
CA GLY A 92 12.35 -8.66 9.22
C GLY A 92 11.36 -9.32 10.17
N ASP A 93 10.54 -10.25 9.68
CA ASP A 93 9.95 -11.30 10.54
C ASP A 93 9.46 -12.51 9.70
N PRO A 94 10.19 -13.64 9.76
CA PRO A 94 9.52 -14.90 10.01
C PRO A 94 10.22 -15.58 11.19
N GLY A 95 9.88 -15.20 12.40
CA GLY A 95 10.48 -15.79 13.58
C GLY A 95 9.76 -15.42 14.85
N LEU A 96 8.64 -16.08 15.14
CA LEU A 96 8.51 -16.98 16.30
C LEU A 96 7.05 -17.44 16.47
N ARG A 97 6.79 -18.72 16.19
CA ARG A 97 6.31 -19.71 17.17
C ARG A 97 6.33 -21.12 16.61
#